data_AF-A0A7W4ZN43-F1
#
_entry.id   AF-A0A7W4ZN43-F1
#
_cell.length_a   1.000
_cell.length_b   1.000
_cell.length_c   1.000
_cell.angle_alpha   90.00
_cell.angle_beta   90.00
_cell.angle_gamma   90.00
#
_symmetry.space_group_name_H-M   'P 1'
#
loop_
_entity.id
_entity.type
_entity.pdbx_description
1 polymer ?
#
loop_
_entity_poly.entity_id
_entity_poly.type
_entity_poly.pdbx_seq_one_letter_code
_entity_poly.pdbx_strand_id
1 'polypeptide(L)'
;MPHNSSDPRDANTGGHKENFDISVTRFDGEYALVIQPVVPDDAAADVKNALAVRRLANLHGVCPACGAAVTMPNRAQRRAAARVGRTVPAVFRHEDDCIAFCDGDRRWS
;
A
#
# COMPACT_ATOMS: atom_id res chain seq x y z
N MET A 1 32.18 29.80 -26.65
CA MET A 1 31.71 29.40 -25.31
C MET A 1 30.19 29.24 -25.37
N PRO A 2 29.64 28.06 -25.67
CA PRO A 2 28.20 27.85 -25.60
C PRO A 2 27.79 27.53 -24.15
N HIS A 3 26.83 28.29 -23.63
CA HIS A 3 26.19 28.04 -22.34
C HIS A 3 25.35 26.77 -22.42
N ASN A 4 25.84 25.69 -21.80
CA ASN A 4 25.10 24.46 -21.59
C ASN A 4 24.39 24.55 -20.24
N SER A 5 23.20 25.15 -20.21
CA SER A 5 22.31 25.11 -19.05
C SER A 5 21.33 23.96 -19.23
N SER A 6 21.73 22.78 -18.75
CA SER A 6 20.84 21.64 -18.55
C SER A 6 19.94 21.97 -17.35
N ASP A 7 18.79 22.60 -17.60
CA ASP A 7 17.77 22.82 -16.57
C ASP A 7 17.15 21.43 -16.23
N PRO A 8 17.26 20.93 -14.99
CA PRO A 8 16.80 19.58 -14.64
C PRO A 8 15.28 19.46 -14.51
N ARG A 9 14.51 20.42 -15.03
CA ARG A 9 13.04 20.45 -14.92
C ARG A 9 12.29 19.76 -16.06
N ASP A 10 13.00 19.27 -17.08
CA ASP A 10 12.39 18.60 -18.24
C ASP A 10 12.33 17.07 -18.11
N ALA A 11 12.64 16.52 -16.93
CA ALA A 11 12.45 15.10 -16.63
C ALA A 11 10.99 14.83 -16.24
N ASN A 12 10.12 14.78 -17.27
CA ASN A 12 8.97 13.89 -17.34
C ASN A 12 8.18 13.67 -16.03
N THR A 13 7.53 14.70 -15.50
CA THR A 13 6.38 14.53 -14.59
C THR A 13 5.18 14.01 -15.39
N GLY A 14 5.24 12.76 -15.82
CA GLY A 14 4.06 11.96 -16.12
C GLY A 14 3.28 11.80 -14.83
N GLY A 15 2.39 12.76 -14.54
CA GLY A 15 1.54 12.73 -13.37
C GLY A 15 0.56 11.57 -13.49
N HIS A 16 0.97 10.38 -13.05
CA HIS A 16 0.03 9.32 -12.73
C HIS A 16 -0.88 9.87 -11.64
N LYS A 17 -2.13 10.20 -12.00
CA LYS A 17 -3.20 10.37 -11.02
C LYS A 17 -3.41 8.98 -10.42
N GLU A 18 -2.75 8.71 -9.30
CA GLU A 18 -2.93 7.47 -8.56
C GLU A 18 -4.39 7.40 -8.11
N ASN A 19 -5.18 6.56 -8.78
CA ASN A 19 -6.55 6.28 -8.36
C ASN A 19 -6.49 5.29 -7.20
N PHE A 20 -7.20 5.58 -6.13
CA PHE A 20 -7.28 4.72 -4.94
C PHE A 20 -8.71 4.21 -4.75
N ASP A 21 -8.82 2.93 -4.42
CA ASP A 21 -10.03 2.35 -3.87
C ASP A 21 -10.03 2.51 -2.35
N ILE A 22 -11.17 2.97 -1.84
CA ILE A 22 -11.43 3.03 -0.40
C ILE A 22 -12.48 1.98 -0.07
N SER A 23 -12.16 1.12 0.90
CA SER A 23 -13.09 0.11 1.42
C SER A 23 -13.10 0.10 2.93
N VAL A 24 -14.21 -0.32 3.51
CA VAL A 24 -14.37 -0.48 4.96
C VAL A 24 -14.46 -1.97 5.27
N THR A 25 -13.62 -2.44 6.18
CA THR A 25 -13.63 -3.82 6.68
C THR A 25 -13.63 -3.82 8.22
N ARG A 26 -13.56 -5.00 8.83
CA ARG A 26 -13.42 -5.16 10.28
C ARG A 26 -12.26 -6.09 10.62
N PHE A 27 -11.49 -5.70 11.64
CA PHE A 27 -10.45 -6.52 12.27
C PHE A 27 -10.68 -6.56 13.77
N ASP A 28 -10.71 -7.75 14.37
CA ASP A 28 -10.96 -7.94 15.80
C ASP A 28 -12.21 -7.19 16.32
N GLY A 29 -13.25 -7.10 15.48
CA GLY A 29 -14.50 -6.39 15.79
C GLY A 29 -14.43 -4.85 15.67
N GLU A 30 -13.26 -4.28 15.36
CA GLU A 30 -13.06 -2.86 15.14
C GLU A 30 -13.18 -2.54 13.64
N TYR A 31 -13.70 -1.36 13.30
CA TYR A 31 -13.72 -0.90 11.90
C TYR A 31 -12.33 -0.49 11.42
N ALA A 32 -12.00 -0.87 10.20
CA ALA A 32 -10.79 -0.47 9.52
C ALA A 32 -11.11 0.13 8.16
N LEU A 33 -10.44 1.25 7.84
CA LEU A 33 -10.44 1.84 6.51
C LEU A 33 -9.24 1.29 5.75
N VAL A 34 -9.50 0.72 4.58
CA VAL A 34 -8.48 0.23 3.66
C VAL A 34 -8.42 1.19 2.48
N ILE A 35 -7.25 1.78 2.26
CA ILE A 35 -6.94 2.64 1.12
C ILE A 35 -5.87 1.90 0.32
N GLN A 36 -6.15 1.62 -0.96
CA GLN A 36 -5.25 0.83 -1.80
C GLN A 36 -5.34 1.30 -3.25
N PRO A 37 -4.27 1.14 -4.04
CA PRO A 37 -4.29 1.54 -5.44
C PRO A 37 -5.35 0.74 -6.23
N VAL A 38 -6.00 1.41 -7.17
CA VAL A 38 -6.77 0.73 -8.23
C VAL A 38 -5.79 -0.06 -9.07
N VAL A 39 -6.15 -1.29 -9.44
CA VAL A 39 -5.35 -2.12 -10.34
C VAL A 39 -5.51 -1.56 -11.75
N PRO A 40 -4.45 -1.06 -12.42
CA PRO A 40 -4.58 -0.54 -13.77
C PRO A 40 -4.87 -1.67 -14.77
N ASP A 41 -5.80 -1.42 -15.69
CA ASP A 41 -6.19 -2.42 -16.70
C ASP A 41 -5.05 -2.72 -17.70
N ASP A 42 -4.12 -1.79 -17.89
CA ASP A 42 -2.96 -1.91 -18.77
C ASP A 42 -1.69 -2.41 -18.05
N ALA A 43 -1.74 -2.62 -16.73
CA ALA A 43 -0.60 -3.12 -15.98
C ALA A 43 -0.19 -4.54 -16.42
N ALA A 44 1.11 -4.82 -16.29
CA ALA A 44 1.68 -6.14 -16.50
C ALA A 44 1.06 -7.19 -15.55
N ALA A 45 1.05 -8.46 -15.98
CA ALA A 45 0.32 -9.52 -15.28
C ALA A 45 0.86 -9.78 -13.86
N ASP A 46 2.18 -9.69 -13.69
CA ASP A 46 2.86 -9.78 -12.40
C ASP A 46 2.45 -8.66 -11.45
N VAL A 47 2.38 -7.40 -11.92
CA VAL A 47 1.91 -6.25 -11.14
C VAL A 47 0.44 -6.44 -10.73
N LYS A 48 -0.41 -6.88 -11.66
CA LYS A 48 -1.82 -7.19 -11.35
C LYS A 48 -1.95 -8.26 -10.28
N ASN A 49 -1.16 -9.33 -10.38
CA ASN A 49 -1.14 -10.41 -9.40
C ASN A 49 -0.67 -9.92 -8.02
N ALA A 50 0.42 -9.14 -7.96
CA ALA A 50 0.93 -8.56 -6.73
C ALA A 50 -0.12 -7.67 -6.04
N LEU A 51 -0.76 -6.79 -6.80
CA LEU A 51 -1.83 -5.92 -6.29
C LEU A 51 -3.08 -6.70 -5.85
N ALA A 52 -3.46 -7.75 -6.57
CA ALA A 52 -4.56 -8.63 -6.18
C ALA A 52 -4.28 -9.33 -4.85
N VAL A 53 -3.06 -9.87 -4.66
CA VAL A 53 -2.66 -10.49 -3.39
C VAL A 53 -2.65 -9.47 -2.25
N ARG A 54 -2.12 -8.27 -2.48
CA ARG A 54 -2.13 -7.17 -1.50
C ARG A 54 -3.57 -6.78 -1.12
N ARG A 55 -4.49 -6.73 -2.09
CA ARG A 55 -5.90 -6.44 -1.86
C ARG A 55 -6.57 -7.49 -0.98
N LEU A 56 -6.32 -8.76 -1.22
CA LEU A 56 -6.81 -9.84 -0.35
C LEU A 56 -6.24 -9.72 1.06
N ALA A 57 -4.92 -9.45 1.20
CA ALA A 57 -4.29 -9.25 2.49
C ALA A 57 -4.93 -8.09 3.28
N ASN A 58 -5.15 -6.95 2.60
CA ASN A 58 -5.77 -5.78 3.19
C ASN A 58 -7.23 -5.97 3.58
N LEU A 59 -7.99 -6.80 2.87
CA LEU A 59 -9.41 -7.03 3.17
C LEU A 59 -9.62 -8.05 4.29
N HIS A 60 -8.79 -9.10 4.31
CA HIS A 60 -8.92 -10.22 5.25
C HIS A 60 -8.03 -10.10 6.49
N GLY A 61 -7.05 -9.19 6.47
CA GLY A 61 -6.13 -9.01 7.59
C GLY A 61 -5.03 -10.08 7.65
N VAL A 62 -4.96 -10.97 6.66
CA VAL A 62 -3.95 -12.03 6.54
C VAL A 62 -3.55 -12.16 5.08
N CYS A 63 -2.24 -12.16 4.80
CA CYS A 63 -1.70 -12.35 3.48
C CYS A 63 -1.82 -13.83 3.08
N PRO A 64 -2.49 -14.16 1.96
CA PRO A 64 -2.62 -15.54 1.53
C PRO A 64 -1.30 -16.13 1.00
N ALA A 65 -0.32 -15.29 0.63
CA ALA A 65 0.95 -15.74 0.06
C ALA A 65 2.02 -16.05 1.12
N CYS A 66 2.14 -15.24 2.17
CA CYS A 66 3.21 -15.37 3.17
C CYS A 66 2.69 -15.50 4.61
N GLY A 67 1.37 -15.59 4.83
CA GLY A 67 0.79 -15.74 6.17
C GLY A 67 0.90 -14.53 7.10
N ALA A 68 1.53 -13.44 6.66
CA ALA A 68 1.63 -12.20 7.43
C ALA A 68 0.26 -11.71 7.85
N ALA A 69 0.13 -11.30 9.11
CA ALA A 69 -1.13 -10.84 9.68
C ALA A 69 -1.07 -9.38 10.10
N VAL A 70 -2.21 -8.71 10.05
CA VAL A 70 -2.37 -7.34 10.52
C VAL A 70 -2.09 -7.27 12.02
N THR A 71 -1.21 -6.36 12.41
CA THR A 71 -0.98 -6.01 13.80
C THR A 71 -1.85 -4.82 14.15
N MET A 72 -2.90 -5.07 14.94
CA MET A 72 -3.81 -4.02 15.38
C MET A 72 -3.15 -3.12 16.43
N PRO A 73 -3.39 -1.80 16.40
CA PRO A 73 -2.98 -0.92 17.48
C PRO A 73 -3.64 -1.38 18.78
N ASN A 74 -2.91 -1.34 19.88
CA ASN A 74 -3.39 -1.83 21.16
C ASN A 74 -4.57 -0.99 21.69
N ARG A 75 -5.29 -1.52 22.68
CA ARG A 75 -6.49 -0.87 23.25
C ARG A 75 -6.21 0.55 23.76
N ALA A 76 -5.04 0.81 24.33
CA ALA A 76 -4.68 2.13 24.85
C ALA A 76 -4.48 3.13 23.70
N GLN A 77 -3.78 2.73 22.64
CA GLN A 77 -3.60 3.53 21.42
C GLN A 77 -4.95 3.86 20.76
N ARG A 78 -5.83 2.87 20.61
CA ARG A 78 -7.17 3.08 20.03
C ARG A 78 -8.00 4.06 20.84
N ARG A 79 -8.01 3.90 22.17
CA ARG A 79 -8.73 4.81 23.08
C ARG A 79 -8.18 6.24 23.05
N ALA A 80 -6.86 6.39 23.04
CA ALA A 80 -6.22 7.70 22.98
C ALA A 80 -6.62 8.43 21.69
N ALA A 81 -6.62 7.74 20.56
CA ALA A 81 -7.01 8.31 19.27
C ALA A 81 -8.50 8.63 19.18
N ALA A 82 -9.36 7.74 19.67
CA ALA A 82 -10.81 7.98 19.72
C ALA A 82 -11.16 9.24 20.54
N ARG A 83 -10.47 9.48 21.67
CA ARG A 83 -10.66 10.67 22.50
C ARG A 83 -10.41 11.97 21.74
N VAL A 84 -9.51 11.96 20.77
CA VAL A 84 -9.14 13.14 19.97
C VAL A 84 -9.65 13.06 18.52
N GLY A 85 -10.54 12.11 18.22
CA GLY A 85 -11.16 11.96 16.90
C GLY A 85 -10.17 11.59 15.77
N ARG A 86 -9.13 10.81 16.07
CA ARG A 86 -8.10 10.40 15.08
C ARG A 86 -8.18 8.92 14.75
N THR A 87 -7.75 8.58 13.54
CA THR A 87 -7.45 7.21 13.13
C THR A 87 -6.06 6.79 13.61
N VAL A 88 -5.87 5.49 13.83
CA VAL A 88 -4.56 4.91 14.18
C VAL A 88 -4.20 3.89 13.11
N PRO A 89 -2.97 3.90 12.58
CA PRO A 89 -2.57 2.91 11.59
C PRO A 89 -2.55 1.51 12.21
N ALA A 90 -3.12 0.55 11.48
CA ALA A 90 -2.82 -0.85 11.64
C ALA A 90 -1.58 -1.18 10.79
N VAL A 91 -0.70 -2.04 11.29
CA VAL A 91 0.57 -2.34 10.64
C VAL A 91 0.50 -3.71 9.99
N PHE A 92 0.91 -3.79 8.74
CA PHE A 92 1.05 -5.04 7.99
C PHE A 92 2.52 -5.18 7.57
N ARG A 93 3.15 -6.30 7.91
CA ARG A 93 4.55 -6.58 7.54
C ARG A 93 4.61 -7.93 6.85
N HIS A 94 4.88 -7.94 5.55
CA HIS A 94 5.11 -9.20 4.84
C HIS A 94 6.56 -9.67 5.01
N GLU A 95 6.79 -10.93 4.65
CA GLU A 95 8.13 -11.49 4.46
C GLU A 95 8.81 -10.85 3.24
N ASP A 96 10.15 -10.83 3.24
CA ASP A 96 10.97 -10.12 2.25
C ASP A 96 10.68 -10.58 0.80
N ASP A 97 10.39 -11.86 0.60
CA ASP A 97 10.14 -12.46 -0.72
C ASP A 97 8.65 -12.56 -1.07
N CYS A 98 7.78 -11.85 -0.34
CA CYS A 98 6.35 -11.92 -0.60
C CYS A 98 5.98 -11.27 -1.94
N ILE A 99 5.20 -11.98 -2.75
CA ILE A 99 4.68 -11.46 -4.03
C ILE A 99 3.86 -10.17 -3.89
N ALA A 100 3.31 -9.89 -2.69
CA ALA A 100 2.62 -8.63 -2.41
C ALA A 100 3.54 -7.40 -2.48
N PHE A 101 4.88 -7.60 -2.50
CA PHE A 101 5.91 -6.59 -2.67
C PHE A 101 6.65 -6.67 -4.01
N CYS A 102 6.22 -7.53 -4.94
CA CYS A 102 6.76 -7.52 -6.29
C CYS A 102 6.33 -6.23 -7.03
N ASP A 103 6.99 -5.13 -6.71
CA ASP A 103 7.15 -3.99 -7.60
C ASP A 103 8.02 -4.54 -8.74
N GLY A 104 7.46 -4.65 -9.94
CA GLY A 104 8.03 -5.36 -11.10
C GLY A 104 9.40 -4.89 -11.64
N ASP A 105 10.23 -4.19 -10.85
CA ASP A 105 11.66 -3.97 -11.12
C ASP A 105 12.30 -3.16 -9.97
N ARG A 106 12.65 -3.78 -8.82
CA ARG A 106 13.67 -3.22 -7.90
C ARG A 106 14.46 -4.32 -7.18
N ARG A 107 15.42 -4.92 -7.90
CA ARG A 107 16.67 -5.35 -7.26
C ARG A 107 17.43 -4.10 -6.83
N TRP A 108 17.49 -3.82 -5.53
CA TRP A 108 18.53 -2.96 -4.99
C TRP A 108 19.77 -3.82 -4.77
N SER A 109 20.70 -3.76 -5.73
CA SER A 109 22.08 -4.23 -5.63
C SER A 109 22.95 -3.35 -6.51
#